data_AF-A0AAJ1BEQ6-F1
#
_entry.id   AF-A0AAJ1BEQ6-F1
#
_cell.length_a   1.000
_cell.length_b   1.000
_cell.length_c   1.000
_cell.angle_alpha   90.00
_cell.angle_beta   90.00
_cell.angle_gamma   90.00
#
_symmetry.space_group_name_H-M   'P 1'
#
loop_
_entity.id
_entity.type
_entity.pdbx_description
1 polymer ?
#
loop_
_entity_poly.entity_id
_entity_poly.type
_entity_poly.pdbx_seq_one_letter_code
_entity_poly.pdbx_strand_id
1 'polypeptide(L)'
;MLYLKGLKKSQKISRLLQIAIALALLAGLVQLWQSSLLQGQQLLKSQTEKMARLLVQQTAYGAAPALLLQNDEQLQWLATALVEDPKVMSAAIYGEQGTRLSFAQSVTEEWLEPESDELKALLAPYPPFVEPVIQDDKNLGYVEVRLDPKLFLAEIEEVHKLNMEQQQIMLLVAGLIGMLLSRAMSFKRAHFDRRKFRAKRHLATMTGELPAQDSPQQKSAESDNKQDNVAADEDSARQAKG
;
A
#
# COMPACT_ATOMS: atom_id res chain seq x y z
N MET A 1 25.64 -27.12 11.35
CA MET A 1 26.87 -26.84 10.57
C MET A 1 26.71 -27.40 9.15
N LEU A 2 26.38 -26.56 8.17
CA LEU A 2 26.21 -26.97 6.77
C LEU A 2 27.51 -26.80 6.00
N TYR A 3 28.15 -27.92 5.68
CA TYR A 3 29.41 -27.99 4.94
C TYR A 3 29.15 -27.86 3.42
N LEU A 4 29.48 -26.70 2.85
CA LEU A 4 29.45 -26.44 1.40
C LEU A 4 30.84 -25.99 0.92
N LYS A 5 31.79 -26.93 0.96
CA LYS A 5 33.17 -26.79 0.44
C LYS A 5 33.18 -27.22 -1.03
N GLY A 6 33.47 -26.28 -1.96
CA GLY A 6 33.73 -26.64 -3.36
C GLY A 6 33.25 -25.72 -4.50
N LEU A 7 32.84 -24.46 -4.28
CA LEU A 7 32.55 -23.52 -5.38
C LEU A 7 33.35 -22.21 -5.21
N LYS A 8 33.98 -21.74 -6.30
CA LYS A 8 34.77 -20.48 -6.37
C LYS A 8 34.01 -19.33 -5.69
N LYS A 9 34.64 -18.61 -4.75
CA LYS A 9 34.05 -17.51 -3.93
C LYS A 9 33.21 -16.52 -4.76
N SER A 10 33.69 -16.13 -5.94
CA SER A 10 33.00 -15.21 -6.87
C SER A 10 31.61 -15.67 -7.33
N GLN A 11 31.42 -16.98 -7.56
CA GLN A 11 30.14 -17.53 -8.02
C GLN A 11 29.11 -17.63 -6.88
N LYS A 12 29.58 -17.78 -5.63
CA LYS A 12 28.70 -17.77 -4.44
C LYS A 12 28.17 -16.36 -4.17
N ILE A 13 29.03 -15.35 -4.31
CA ILE A 13 28.69 -13.92 -4.09
C ILE A 13 27.69 -13.43 -5.15
N SER A 14 27.90 -13.77 -6.43
CA SER A 14 26.97 -13.43 -7.50
C SER A 14 25.56 -14.00 -7.30
N ARG A 15 25.45 -15.23 -6.77
CA ARG A 15 24.16 -15.86 -6.46
C ARG A 15 23.49 -15.26 -5.23
N LEU A 16 24.27 -14.96 -4.19
CA LEU A 16 23.79 -14.28 -2.99
C LEU A 16 23.25 -12.88 -3.33
N LEU A 17 23.93 -12.17 -4.24
CA LEU A 17 23.50 -10.87 -4.73
C LEU A 17 22.19 -10.96 -5.53
N GLN A 18 22.00 -11.98 -6.36
CA GLN A 18 20.75 -12.20 -7.08
C GLN A 18 19.58 -12.50 -6.16
N ILE A 19 19.78 -13.30 -5.11
CA ILE A 19 18.76 -13.59 -4.10
C ILE A 19 18.43 -12.30 -3.32
N ALA A 20 19.45 -11.51 -2.97
CA ALA A 20 19.24 -10.22 -2.30
C ALA A 20 18.43 -9.23 -3.16
N ILE A 21 18.71 -9.16 -4.46
CA ILE A 21 17.93 -8.32 -5.40
C ILE A 21 16.49 -8.84 -5.52
N ALA A 22 16.28 -10.16 -5.62
CA ALA A 22 14.94 -10.74 -5.68
C ALA A 22 14.13 -10.47 -4.41
N LEU A 23 14.76 -10.58 -3.23
CA LEU A 23 14.14 -10.24 -1.95
C LEU A 23 13.82 -8.74 -1.85
N ALA A 24 14.70 -7.87 -2.33
CA ALA A 24 14.45 -6.43 -2.37
C ALA A 24 13.26 -6.07 -3.26
N LEU A 25 13.15 -6.71 -4.45
CA LEU A 25 12.01 -6.53 -5.34
C LEU A 25 10.70 -7.05 -4.74
N LEU A 26 10.74 -8.20 -4.06
CA LEU A 26 9.57 -8.78 -3.39
C LEU A 26 9.11 -7.89 -2.22
N ALA A 27 10.05 -7.37 -1.43
CA ALA A 27 9.75 -6.42 -0.36
C ALA A 27 9.13 -5.12 -0.91
N GLY A 28 9.68 -4.57 -2.00
CA GLY A 28 9.11 -3.40 -2.67
C GLY A 28 7.69 -3.65 -3.19
N LEU A 29 7.40 -4.87 -3.66
CA LEU A 29 6.07 -5.26 -4.10
C LEU A 29 5.05 -5.28 -2.95
N VAL A 30 5.44 -5.89 -1.83
CA VAL A 30 4.61 -5.97 -0.62
C VAL A 30 4.36 -4.57 -0.07
N GLN A 31 5.36 -3.71 -0.05
CA GLN A 31 5.23 -2.32 0.38
C GLN A 31 4.27 -1.53 -0.52
N LEU A 32 4.39 -1.67 -1.83
CA LEU A 32 3.49 -1.02 -2.79
C LEU A 32 2.05 -1.52 -2.66
N TRP A 33 1.86 -2.83 -2.48
CA TRP A 33 0.56 -3.44 -2.26
C TRP A 33 -0.11 -2.97 -0.96
N GLN A 34 0.65 -2.89 0.12
CA GLN A 34 0.14 -2.39 1.39
C GLN A 34 -0.24 -0.90 1.31
N SER A 35 0.60 -0.09 0.64
CA SER A 35 0.30 1.33 0.42
C SER A 35 -0.93 1.55 -0.45
N SER A 36 -1.11 0.73 -1.50
CA SER A 36 -2.29 0.72 -2.36
C SER A 36 -3.58 0.49 -1.58
N LEU A 37 -3.61 -0.58 -0.77
CA LEU A 37 -4.78 -0.95 0.01
C LEU A 37 -5.19 0.15 1.00
N LEU A 38 -4.20 0.75 1.68
CA LEU A 38 -4.46 1.81 2.64
C LEU A 38 -4.97 3.09 1.94
N GLN A 39 -4.37 3.48 0.83
CA GLN A 39 -4.79 4.66 0.06
C GLN A 39 -6.18 4.49 -0.54
N GLY A 40 -6.50 3.29 -1.06
CA GLY A 40 -7.83 2.99 -1.60
C GLY A 40 -8.92 3.15 -0.54
N GLN A 41 -8.69 2.62 0.66
CA GLN A 41 -9.63 2.75 1.79
C GLN A 41 -9.82 4.22 2.23
N GLN A 42 -8.74 4.99 2.26
CA GLN A 42 -8.79 6.41 2.66
C GLN A 42 -9.50 7.28 1.62
N LEU A 43 -9.15 7.12 0.35
CA LEU A 43 -9.77 7.85 -0.74
C LEU A 43 -11.28 7.58 -0.75
N LEU A 44 -11.65 6.31 -0.64
CA LEU A 44 -13.04 5.88 -0.65
C LEU A 44 -13.85 6.48 0.51
N LYS A 45 -13.32 6.43 1.73
CA LYS A 45 -13.94 7.09 2.90
C LYS A 45 -14.14 8.58 2.68
N SER A 46 -13.12 9.28 2.20
CA SER A 46 -13.20 10.74 2.00
C SER A 46 -14.20 11.16 0.92
N GLN A 47 -14.35 10.36 -0.14
CA GLN A 47 -15.31 10.63 -1.20
C GLN A 47 -16.74 10.38 -0.72
N THR A 48 -16.97 9.28 0.01
CA THR A 48 -18.25 8.99 0.64
C THR A 48 -18.68 10.08 1.62
N GLU A 49 -17.76 10.57 2.45
CA GLU A 49 -18.05 11.65 3.39
C GLU A 49 -18.49 12.94 2.70
N LYS A 50 -17.87 13.28 1.56
CA LYS A 50 -18.30 14.44 0.76
C LYS A 50 -19.70 14.27 0.18
N MET A 51 -20.03 13.09 -0.34
CA MET A 51 -21.36 12.81 -0.87
C MET A 51 -22.43 12.90 0.22
N ALA A 52 -22.15 12.29 1.38
CA ALA A 52 -22.98 12.41 2.58
C ALA A 52 -23.23 13.88 2.94
N ARG A 53 -22.15 14.69 2.97
CA ARG A 53 -22.25 16.12 3.27
C ARG A 53 -23.07 16.90 2.24
N LEU A 54 -22.91 16.60 0.95
CA LEU A 54 -23.71 17.23 -0.11
C LEU A 54 -25.20 16.89 0.00
N LEU A 55 -25.53 15.66 0.37
CA LEU A 55 -26.91 15.25 0.63
C LEU A 55 -27.51 16.10 1.76
N VAL A 56 -26.81 16.22 2.88
CA VAL A 56 -27.29 17.03 4.01
C VAL A 56 -27.40 18.52 3.64
N GLN A 57 -26.45 19.04 2.86
CA GLN A 57 -26.51 20.41 2.37
C GLN A 57 -27.73 20.64 1.47
N GLN A 58 -28.02 19.70 0.56
CA GLN A 58 -29.21 19.75 -0.29
C GLN A 58 -30.49 19.68 0.54
N THR A 59 -30.52 18.84 1.58
CA THR A 59 -31.62 18.78 2.54
C THR A 59 -31.81 20.11 3.26
N ALA A 60 -30.72 20.74 3.73
CA ALA A 60 -30.78 22.03 4.39
C ALA A 60 -31.38 23.10 3.48
N TYR A 61 -31.01 23.14 2.20
CA TYR A 61 -31.66 24.02 1.22
C TYR A 61 -33.15 23.70 1.02
N GLY A 62 -33.51 22.41 0.98
CA GLY A 62 -34.91 21.98 0.88
C GLY A 62 -35.75 22.30 2.13
N ALA A 63 -35.13 22.37 3.30
CA ALA A 63 -35.78 22.71 4.57
C ALA A 63 -36.03 24.22 4.72
N ALA A 64 -35.27 25.07 4.04
CA ALA A 64 -35.33 26.53 4.21
C ALA A 64 -36.74 27.12 4.03
N PRO A 65 -37.53 26.79 2.97
CA PRO A 65 -38.87 27.32 2.81
C PRO A 65 -39.82 26.90 3.95
N ALA A 66 -39.71 25.65 4.40
CA ALA A 66 -40.56 25.11 5.45
C ALA A 66 -40.21 25.71 6.83
N LEU A 67 -38.93 25.96 7.10
CA LEU A 67 -38.47 26.68 8.30
C LEU A 67 -38.92 28.16 8.29
N LEU A 68 -38.86 28.82 7.13
CA LEU A 68 -39.32 30.21 7.00
C LEU A 68 -40.82 30.34 7.25
N LEU A 69 -41.61 29.38 6.75
CA LEU A 69 -43.06 29.33 6.93
C LEU A 69 -43.51 28.72 8.25
N GLN A 70 -42.58 28.25 9.09
CA GLN A 70 -42.85 27.54 10.35
C GLN A 70 -43.82 26.36 10.14
N ASN A 71 -43.62 25.62 9.04
CA ASN A 71 -44.48 24.50 8.66
C ASN A 71 -43.88 23.18 9.17
N ASP A 72 -44.19 22.84 10.41
CA ASP A 72 -43.70 21.62 11.06
C ASP A 72 -44.13 20.34 10.34
N GLU A 73 -45.32 20.32 9.71
CA GLU A 73 -45.78 19.16 8.92
C GLU A 73 -44.88 18.92 7.70
N GLN A 74 -44.48 19.99 7.01
CA GLN A 74 -43.58 19.89 5.86
C GLN A 74 -42.17 19.50 6.28
N LEU A 75 -41.70 19.96 7.44
CA LEU A 75 -40.42 19.54 8.03
C LEU A 75 -40.44 18.08 8.46
N GLN A 76 -41.57 17.60 8.99
CA GLN A 76 -41.76 16.20 9.35
C GLN A 76 -41.83 15.32 8.11
N TRP A 77 -42.55 15.74 7.07
CA TRP A 77 -42.57 15.03 5.78
C TRP A 77 -41.17 14.94 5.18
N LEU A 78 -40.39 16.02 5.20
CA LEU A 78 -39.02 16.04 4.72
C LEU A 78 -38.13 15.06 5.52
N ALA A 79 -38.22 15.07 6.85
CA ALA A 79 -37.46 14.14 7.69
C ALA A 79 -37.82 12.67 7.38
N THR A 80 -39.11 12.36 7.24
CA THR A 80 -39.58 11.03 6.86
C THR A 80 -39.09 10.62 5.47
N ALA A 81 -39.18 11.51 4.48
CA ALA A 81 -38.72 11.22 3.11
C ALA A 81 -37.21 10.95 3.04
N LEU A 82 -36.40 11.55 3.93
CA LEU A 82 -34.97 11.27 3.97
C LEU A 82 -34.67 9.87 4.46
N VAL A 83 -35.37 9.40 5.50
CA VAL A 83 -35.14 8.06 6.07
C VAL A 83 -35.70 6.93 5.20
N GLU A 84 -36.47 7.26 4.15
CA GLU A 84 -36.82 6.29 3.09
C GLU A 84 -35.59 5.87 2.27
N ASP A 85 -34.56 6.71 2.17
CA ASP A 85 -33.29 6.30 1.61
C ASP A 85 -32.59 5.37 2.61
N PRO A 86 -32.28 4.10 2.24
CA PRO A 86 -31.63 3.15 3.15
C PRO A 86 -30.28 3.62 3.67
N LYS A 87 -29.64 4.62 3.02
CA LYS A 87 -28.38 5.22 3.47
C LYS A 87 -28.55 6.15 4.67
N VAL A 88 -29.77 6.60 4.98
CA VAL A 88 -30.09 7.54 6.05
C VAL A 88 -30.67 6.79 7.24
N MET A 89 -30.02 6.88 8.39
CA MET A 89 -30.38 6.20 9.65
C MET A 89 -31.33 7.03 10.50
N SER A 90 -31.14 8.34 10.51
CA SER A 90 -32.06 9.29 11.14
C SER A 90 -31.91 10.67 10.52
N ALA A 91 -32.99 11.44 10.52
CA ALA A 91 -33.00 12.84 10.13
C ALA A 91 -33.74 13.66 11.18
N ALA A 92 -33.15 14.77 11.61
CA ALA A 92 -33.72 15.70 12.56
C ALA A 92 -33.54 17.12 12.03
N ILE A 93 -34.58 17.95 12.17
CA ILE A 93 -34.50 19.37 11.83
C ILE A 93 -34.76 20.18 13.08
N TYR A 94 -33.89 21.15 13.32
CA TYR A 94 -33.93 22.03 14.47
C TYR A 94 -34.13 23.47 14.02
N GLY A 95 -34.94 24.21 14.77
CA GLY A 95 -35.10 25.65 14.58
C GLY A 95 -33.88 26.44 15.06
N GLU A 96 -33.92 27.76 14.85
CA GLU A 96 -32.86 28.71 15.26
C GLU A 96 -32.51 28.60 16.76
N GLN A 97 -33.49 28.30 17.62
CA GLN A 97 -33.29 28.17 19.07
C GLN A 97 -32.77 26.79 19.51
N GLY A 98 -32.54 25.87 18.57
CA GLY A 98 -32.12 24.50 18.86
C GLY A 98 -33.27 23.56 19.28
N THR A 99 -34.52 24.00 19.18
CA THR A 99 -35.69 23.14 19.39
C THR A 99 -35.83 22.18 18.21
N ARG A 100 -35.97 20.88 18.47
CA ARG A 100 -36.25 19.87 17.45
C ARG A 100 -37.67 20.05 16.93
N LEU A 101 -37.80 20.38 15.65
CA LEU A 101 -39.08 20.62 14.96
C LEU A 101 -39.58 19.36 14.26
N SER A 102 -38.66 18.54 13.74
CA SER A 102 -39.00 17.26 13.14
C SER A 102 -37.96 16.18 13.41
N PHE A 103 -38.41 14.92 13.34
CA PHE A 103 -37.57 13.76 13.57
C PHE A 103 -38.08 12.53 12.82
N ALA A 104 -37.18 11.78 12.21
CA ALA A 104 -37.47 10.46 11.66
C ALA A 104 -36.26 9.53 11.82
N GLN A 105 -36.53 8.22 11.83
CA GLN A 105 -35.52 7.17 11.96
C GLN A 105 -35.85 5.97 11.07
N SER A 106 -34.84 5.22 10.65
CA SER A 106 -34.97 3.96 9.90
C SER A 106 -34.23 2.77 10.55
N VAL A 107 -33.56 3.00 11.69
CA VAL A 107 -32.75 1.97 12.37
C VAL A 107 -33.57 0.80 12.92
N THR A 108 -34.86 0.99 13.13
CA THR A 108 -35.82 -0.03 13.54
C THR A 108 -37.19 0.30 12.94
N GLU A 109 -38.02 -0.72 12.71
CA GLU A 109 -39.42 -0.54 12.28
C GLU A 109 -40.29 0.01 13.41
N GLU A 110 -39.89 -0.21 14.67
CA GLU A 110 -40.59 0.31 15.83
C GLU A 110 -40.26 1.80 16.05
N TRP A 111 -41.28 2.61 16.33
CA TRP A 111 -41.07 4.00 16.66
C TRP A 111 -40.41 4.12 18.03
N LEU A 112 -39.19 4.66 18.08
CA LEU A 112 -38.49 4.96 19.32
C LEU A 112 -38.52 6.46 19.58
N GLU A 113 -38.61 6.83 20.86
CA GLU A 113 -38.50 8.25 21.23
C GLU A 113 -37.10 8.78 20.87
N PRO A 114 -36.99 10.00 20.31
CA PRO A 114 -35.73 10.58 19.85
C PRO A 114 -34.62 10.63 20.92
N GLU A 115 -35.01 10.70 22.19
CA GLU A 115 -34.11 10.83 23.34
C GLU A 115 -33.94 9.53 24.14
N SER A 116 -34.58 8.44 23.71
CA SER A 116 -34.46 7.13 24.34
C SER A 116 -33.01 6.62 24.28
N ASP A 117 -32.59 5.93 25.33
CA ASP A 117 -31.25 5.33 25.39
C ASP A 117 -31.09 4.20 24.37
N GLU A 118 -32.18 3.50 24.05
CA GLU A 118 -32.23 2.47 23.02
C GLU A 118 -31.90 3.03 21.64
N LEU A 119 -32.55 4.13 21.24
CA LEU A 119 -32.29 4.78 19.96
C LEU A 119 -30.87 5.34 19.88
N LYS A 120 -30.38 5.95 20.97
CA LYS A 120 -28.99 6.43 21.02
C LYS A 120 -27.99 5.30 20.83
N ALA A 121 -28.24 4.13 21.41
CA ALA A 121 -27.39 2.95 21.23
C ALA A 121 -27.39 2.46 19.78
N LEU A 122 -28.56 2.44 19.13
CA LEU A 122 -28.69 2.07 17.71
C LEU A 122 -28.02 3.10 16.78
N LEU A 123 -28.08 4.39 17.12
CA LEU A 123 -27.51 5.48 16.32
C LEU A 123 -26.02 5.74 16.58
N ALA A 124 -25.46 5.21 17.68
CA ALA A 124 -24.06 5.44 18.07
C ALA A 124 -23.01 5.09 16.98
N PRO A 125 -23.18 4.05 16.15
CA PRO A 125 -22.24 3.75 15.08
C PRO A 125 -22.26 4.76 13.92
N TYR A 126 -23.32 5.56 13.80
CA TYR A 126 -23.57 6.44 12.67
C TYR A 126 -23.27 7.90 13.03
N PRO A 127 -22.19 8.49 12.46
CA PRO A 127 -21.82 9.86 12.78
C PRO A 127 -22.88 10.84 12.25
N PRO A 128 -23.22 11.90 13.03
CA PRO A 128 -24.12 12.94 12.59
C PRO A 128 -23.41 13.91 11.64
N PHE A 129 -24.10 14.28 10.57
CA PHE A 129 -23.74 15.35 9.67
C PHE A 129 -24.70 16.51 9.91
N VAL A 130 -24.14 17.67 10.26
CA VAL A 130 -24.92 18.86 10.62
C VAL A 130 -24.62 19.96 9.61
N GLU A 131 -25.67 20.50 9.00
CA GLU A 131 -25.57 21.66 8.13
C GLU A 131 -26.57 22.75 8.55
N PRO A 132 -26.13 24.03 8.61
CA PRO A 132 -27.00 25.14 8.92
C PRO A 132 -27.94 25.43 7.75
N VAL A 133 -29.15 25.86 8.07
CA VAL A 133 -30.12 26.35 7.10
C VAL A 133 -30.03 27.87 7.05
N ILE A 134 -29.48 28.39 5.96
CA ILE A 134 -29.29 29.84 5.77
C ILE A 134 -30.09 30.28 4.55
N GLN A 135 -30.90 31.32 4.72
CA GLN A 135 -31.64 31.99 3.65
C GLN A 135 -31.52 33.50 3.81
N ASP A 136 -31.14 34.22 2.74
CA ASP A 136 -30.98 35.68 2.74
C ASP A 136 -30.11 36.19 3.91
N ASP A 137 -28.95 35.55 4.15
CA ASP A 137 -28.03 35.79 5.27
C ASP A 137 -28.61 35.60 6.68
N LYS A 138 -29.83 35.05 6.82
CA LYS A 138 -30.44 34.69 8.10
C LYS A 138 -30.31 33.19 8.35
N ASN A 139 -29.84 32.83 9.55
CA ASN A 139 -29.87 31.44 10.03
C ASN A 139 -31.29 31.10 10.50
N LEU A 140 -31.90 30.09 9.88
CA LEU A 140 -33.24 29.61 10.23
C LEU A 140 -33.20 28.40 11.17
N GLY A 141 -32.04 27.74 11.31
CA GLY A 141 -31.90 26.50 12.06
C GLY A 141 -30.80 25.60 11.49
N TYR A 142 -30.89 24.30 11.75
CA TYR A 142 -29.94 23.32 11.23
C TYR A 142 -30.60 21.96 11.02
N VAL A 143 -30.05 21.20 10.08
CA VAL A 143 -30.43 19.82 9.81
C VAL A 143 -29.34 18.91 10.34
N GLU A 144 -29.73 17.87 11.06
CA GLU A 144 -28.86 16.78 11.48
C GLU A 144 -29.30 15.50 10.77
N VAL A 145 -28.39 14.88 10.04
CA VAL A 145 -28.66 13.59 9.38
C VAL A 145 -27.58 12.60 9.79
N ARG A 146 -28.00 11.43 10.25
CA ARG A 146 -27.11 10.28 10.48
C ARG A 146 -27.19 9.34 9.29
N LEU A 147 -26.04 8.95 8.79
CA LEU A 147 -25.90 8.19 7.54
C LEU A 147 -25.07 6.94 7.82
N ASP A 148 -25.30 5.86 7.07
CA ASP A 148 -24.37 4.72 7.01
C ASP A 148 -23.42 4.90 5.81
N PRO A 149 -22.15 5.27 6.04
CA PRO A 149 -21.18 5.42 4.96
C PRO A 149 -20.98 4.13 4.17
N LYS A 150 -21.20 2.95 4.77
CA LYS A 150 -20.99 1.66 4.13
C LYS A 150 -21.96 1.42 2.98
N LEU A 151 -23.17 1.95 3.07
CA LEU A 151 -24.17 1.79 2.02
C LEU A 151 -23.89 2.70 0.82
N PHE A 152 -23.23 3.84 1.02
CA PHE A 152 -22.66 4.62 -0.08
C PHE A 152 -21.52 3.89 -0.80
N LEU A 153 -20.85 2.92 -0.16
CA LEU A 153 -19.77 2.14 -0.76
C LEU A 153 -20.27 1.08 -1.73
N ALA A 154 -21.45 0.50 -1.45
CA ALA A 154 -22.02 -0.58 -2.25
C ALA A 154 -22.39 -0.11 -3.67
N GLU A 155 -22.76 1.16 -3.84
CA GLU A 155 -23.03 1.77 -5.15
C GLU A 155 -21.74 2.09 -5.94
N ILE A 156 -20.59 2.16 -5.27
CA ILE A 156 -19.28 2.38 -5.90
C ILE A 156 -18.70 1.02 -6.34
N GLU A 157 -19.51 0.19 -7.00
CA GLU A 157 -19.05 -1.05 -7.68
C GLU A 157 -17.95 -0.77 -8.72
N GLU A 158 -17.74 0.50 -9.11
CA GLU A 158 -16.71 0.92 -10.06
C GLU A 158 -15.32 1.21 -9.44
N VAL A 159 -15.06 0.87 -8.16
CA VAL A 159 -13.67 0.85 -7.63
C VAL A 159 -12.77 -0.15 -8.40
N HIS A 160 -13.35 -0.99 -9.25
CA HIS A 160 -12.62 -1.89 -10.15
C HIS A 160 -11.64 -1.20 -11.11
N LYS A 161 -11.82 0.08 -11.46
CA LYS A 161 -10.93 0.74 -12.45
C LYS A 161 -9.57 1.12 -11.87
N LEU A 162 -9.50 1.51 -10.59
CA LEU A 162 -8.22 1.86 -9.94
C LEU A 162 -7.42 0.63 -9.51
N ASN A 163 -8.08 -0.50 -9.28
CA ASN A 163 -7.41 -1.76 -8.96
C ASN A 163 -6.73 -2.40 -10.19
N MET A 164 -7.28 -2.18 -11.40
CA MET A 164 -6.83 -2.86 -12.62
C MET A 164 -5.41 -2.47 -13.04
N GLU A 165 -5.05 -1.17 -13.03
CA GLU A 165 -3.69 -0.75 -13.39
C GLU A 165 -2.65 -1.19 -12.37
N GLN A 166 -3.02 -1.19 -11.09
CA GLN A 166 -2.10 -1.57 -10.02
C GLN A 166 -1.83 -3.09 -9.99
N GLN A 167 -2.83 -3.90 -10.38
CA GLN A 167 -2.67 -5.34 -10.58
C GLN A 167 -1.75 -5.69 -11.76
N GLN A 168 -1.80 -4.91 -12.85
CA GLN A 168 -0.92 -5.11 -14.01
C GLN A 168 0.56 -4.90 -13.64
N ILE A 169 0.87 -3.88 -12.84
CA ILE A 169 2.22 -3.65 -12.32
C ILE A 169 2.65 -4.84 -11.44
N MET A 170 1.76 -5.35 -10.60
CA MET A 170 2.05 -6.51 -9.73
C MET A 170 2.40 -7.77 -10.54
N LEU A 171 1.69 -8.02 -11.65
CA LEU A 171 2.00 -9.10 -12.58
C LEU A 171 3.33 -8.91 -13.30
N LEU A 172 3.66 -7.68 -13.71
CA LEU A 172 4.92 -7.38 -14.38
C LEU A 172 6.12 -7.65 -13.46
N VAL A 173 6.04 -7.21 -12.20
CA VAL A 173 7.09 -7.49 -11.21
C VAL A 173 7.12 -8.97 -10.81
N ALA A 174 5.98 -9.63 -10.64
CA ALA A 174 5.94 -11.08 -10.40
C ALA A 174 6.58 -11.87 -11.56
N GLY A 175 6.35 -11.45 -12.81
CA GLY A 175 7.01 -11.99 -14.00
C GLY A 175 8.52 -11.78 -13.99
N LEU A 176 9.00 -10.60 -13.59
CA LEU A 176 10.43 -10.31 -13.44
C LEU A 176 11.07 -11.19 -12.34
N ILE A 177 10.41 -11.34 -11.19
CA ILE A 177 10.87 -12.21 -10.10
C ILE A 177 10.93 -13.67 -10.59
N GLY A 178 9.90 -14.16 -11.28
CA GLY A 178 9.86 -15.49 -11.88
C GLY A 178 10.98 -15.71 -12.89
N MET A 179 11.28 -14.72 -13.74
CA MET A 179 12.38 -14.77 -14.71
C MET A 179 13.74 -14.84 -14.01
N LEU A 180 13.95 -14.04 -12.97
CA LEU A 180 15.20 -14.00 -12.19
C LEU A 180 15.41 -15.32 -11.43
N LEU A 181 14.38 -15.87 -10.80
CA LEU A 181 14.41 -17.17 -10.13
C LEU A 181 14.64 -18.32 -11.10
N SER A 182 13.97 -18.32 -12.25
CA SER A 182 14.18 -19.32 -13.31
C SER A 182 15.62 -19.32 -13.81
N ARG A 183 16.26 -18.15 -13.91
CA ARG A 183 17.67 -18.02 -14.26
C ARG A 183 18.61 -18.47 -13.12
N ALA A 184 18.29 -18.16 -11.86
CA ALA A 184 19.07 -18.56 -10.70
C ALA A 184 19.00 -20.07 -10.41
N MET A 185 17.83 -20.68 -10.63
CA MET A 185 17.56 -22.12 -10.47
C MET A 185 17.85 -22.95 -11.72
N SER A 186 18.26 -22.34 -12.84
CA SER A 186 18.69 -23.09 -14.03
C SER A 186 20.01 -23.80 -13.77
N PHE A 187 19.94 -24.93 -13.06
CA PHE A 187 21.00 -25.93 -12.90
C PHE A 187 21.47 -26.51 -14.25
N LYS A 188 20.78 -26.22 -15.37
CA LYS A 188 21.12 -26.76 -16.70
C LYS A 188 22.46 -26.25 -17.27
N ARG A 189 23.02 -25.12 -16.81
CA ARG A 189 24.36 -24.69 -17.27
C ARG A 189 25.52 -25.26 -16.45
N ALA A 190 25.31 -25.75 -15.23
CA ALA A 190 26.37 -26.39 -14.45
C ALA A 190 26.78 -27.77 -14.99
N HIS A 191 25.84 -28.48 -15.64
CA HIS A 191 26.12 -29.79 -16.26
C HIS A 191 26.60 -29.72 -17.71
N PHE A 192 26.39 -28.60 -18.43
CA PHE A 192 26.81 -28.47 -19.82
C PHE A 192 28.30 -28.11 -19.95
N ASP A 193 28.83 -27.27 -19.04
CA ASP A 193 30.27 -26.96 -19.01
C ASP A 193 31.12 -28.18 -18.64
N ARG A 194 30.58 -29.08 -17.80
CA ARG A 194 31.24 -30.34 -17.46
C ARG A 194 31.32 -31.30 -18.66
N ARG A 195 30.38 -31.21 -19.60
CA ARG A 195 30.39 -31.97 -20.86
C ARG A 195 31.35 -31.37 -21.89
N LYS A 196 31.43 -30.05 -22.01
CA LYS A 196 32.40 -29.39 -22.92
C LYS A 196 33.85 -29.63 -22.50
N PHE A 197 34.15 -29.64 -21.21
CA PHE A 197 35.51 -29.92 -20.72
C PHE A 197 35.91 -31.41 -20.86
N ARG A 198 34.96 -32.34 -20.70
CA ARG A 198 35.20 -33.78 -20.94
C ARG A 198 35.26 -34.12 -22.43
N ALA A 199 34.45 -33.48 -23.27
CA ALA A 199 34.50 -33.65 -24.72
C ALA A 199 35.81 -33.13 -25.32
N LYS A 200 36.33 -31.98 -24.85
CA LYS A 200 37.66 -31.49 -25.25
C LYS A 200 38.79 -32.42 -24.82
N ARG A 201 38.69 -33.05 -23.64
CA ARG A 201 39.67 -34.05 -23.19
C ARG A 201 39.64 -35.33 -24.02
N HIS A 202 38.45 -35.84 -24.34
CA HIS A 202 38.32 -37.02 -25.19
C HIS A 202 38.76 -36.76 -26.64
N LEU A 203 38.52 -35.55 -27.17
CA LEU A 203 38.99 -35.16 -28.50
C LEU A 203 40.53 -35.05 -28.54
N ALA A 204 41.15 -34.44 -27.51
CA ALA A 204 42.61 -34.32 -27.40
C ALA A 204 43.30 -35.69 -27.24
N THR A 205 42.67 -36.66 -26.58
CA THR A 205 43.19 -38.05 -26.51
C THR A 205 43.00 -38.85 -27.79
N MET A 206 42.14 -38.41 -28.74
CA MET A 206 41.93 -39.07 -30.03
C MET A 206 42.79 -38.46 -31.16
N THR A 207 43.30 -37.24 -30.98
CA THR A 207 44.20 -36.56 -31.94
C THR A 207 45.69 -36.81 -31.69
N GLY A 208 46.05 -37.76 -30.81
CA GLY A 208 47.42 -38.27 -30.75
C GLY A 208 48.46 -37.36 -30.07
N GLU A 209 48.07 -36.54 -29.10
CA GLU A 209 49.04 -35.87 -28.22
C GLU A 209 49.02 -36.53 -26.83
N LEU A 210 50.05 -37.34 -26.53
CA LEU A 210 50.22 -37.96 -25.22
C LEU A 210 50.44 -36.88 -24.13
N PRO A 211 49.91 -37.08 -22.91
CA PRO A 211 50.18 -36.22 -21.76
C PRO A 211 51.50 -36.66 -21.10
N ALA A 212 52.45 -35.74 -20.97
CA ALA A 212 53.58 -35.93 -20.07
C ALA A 212 53.05 -35.95 -18.62
N GLN A 213 53.16 -37.13 -17.98
CA GLN A 213 53.17 -37.27 -16.53
C GLN A 213 54.41 -36.55 -15.99
N ASP A 214 54.25 -35.77 -14.92
CA ASP A 214 55.22 -35.80 -13.84
C ASP A 214 54.57 -35.40 -12.52
N SER A 215 54.77 -36.24 -11.51
CA SER A 215 54.42 -36.00 -10.10
C SER A 215 55.74 -35.77 -9.30
N PRO A 216 55.72 -35.61 -7.97
CA PRO A 216 56.08 -34.37 -7.26
C PRO A 216 57.44 -34.43 -6.52
N GLN A 217 58.18 -33.31 -6.38
CA GLN A 217 58.90 -32.97 -5.14
C GLN A 217 59.61 -31.60 -5.14
N GLN A 218 59.65 -31.03 -3.93
CA GLN A 218 60.31 -29.81 -3.46
C GLN A 218 61.85 -29.84 -3.53
N LYS A 219 62.45 -28.69 -3.84
CA LYS A 219 63.71 -28.11 -3.30
C LYS A 219 63.82 -26.68 -3.86
N SER A 220 63.45 -25.65 -3.10
CA SER A 220 64.28 -24.83 -2.20
C SER A 220 65.38 -23.99 -2.88
N ALA A 221 65.35 -22.69 -2.57
CA ALA A 221 66.36 -21.64 -2.75
C ALA A 221 66.56 -21.08 -4.18
N GLU A 222 66.06 -19.86 -4.41
CA GLU A 222 66.92 -18.66 -4.50
C GLU A 222 65.98 -17.44 -4.49
N SER A 223 66.22 -16.56 -3.53
CA SER A 223 65.52 -15.31 -3.28
C SER A 223 65.90 -14.26 -4.31
N ASP A 224 64.91 -13.74 -5.05
CA ASP A 224 65.11 -12.56 -5.89
C ASP A 224 64.82 -11.28 -5.09
N ASN A 225 65.78 -10.39 -5.17
CA ASN A 225 65.94 -9.18 -4.39
C ASN A 225 64.98 -8.10 -4.90
N LYS A 226 64.14 -7.56 -4.02
CA LYS A 226 63.60 -6.21 -4.22
C LYS A 226 63.63 -5.44 -2.91
N GLN A 227 64.70 -4.66 -2.79
CA GLN A 227 64.80 -3.50 -1.92
C GLN A 227 63.54 -2.63 -2.03
N ASP A 228 62.88 -2.42 -0.89
CA ASP A 228 62.24 -1.15 -0.58
C ASP A 228 62.50 -0.88 0.91
N ASN A 229 63.30 0.16 1.15
CA ASN A 229 63.79 0.56 2.46
C ASN A 229 62.70 1.37 3.19
N VAL A 230 62.33 0.86 4.36
CA VAL A 230 62.14 1.53 5.66
C VAL A 230 61.45 2.91 5.69
N ALA A 231 60.33 2.91 6.43
CA ALA A 231 59.60 4.07 6.93
C ALA A 231 60.26 4.69 8.18
N ALA A 232 59.98 6.00 8.35
CA ALA A 232 60.08 6.80 9.58
C ALA A 232 61.51 6.98 10.14
N ASP A 233 61.90 8.07 10.78
CA ASP A 233 61.20 9.10 11.53
C ASP A 233 62.15 10.31 11.69
N GLU A 234 61.68 11.38 12.32
CA GLU A 234 62.45 12.52 12.86
C GLU A 234 63.04 13.51 11.84
N ASP A 235 63.15 14.80 12.06
CA ASP A 235 62.64 15.77 13.03
C ASP A 235 63.10 17.13 12.44
N SER A 236 62.53 18.21 12.95
CA SER A 236 63.12 19.54 12.97
C SER A 236 62.95 20.47 11.76
N ALA A 237 62.38 21.63 12.14
CA ALA A 237 62.74 22.97 11.74
C ALA A 237 62.18 23.46 10.39
N ARG A 238 61.10 24.25 10.47
CA ARG A 238 61.10 25.72 10.64
C ARG A 238 61.06 26.45 9.29
N GLN A 239 60.02 27.27 9.22
CA GLN A 239 60.06 28.65 8.70
C GLN A 239 60.27 28.89 7.21
N ALA A 240 59.19 29.43 6.65
CA ALA A 240 59.13 30.78 6.10
C ALA A 240 59.29 30.96 4.59
N LYS A 241 58.18 31.54 4.06
CA LYS A 241 58.11 32.65 3.10
C LYS A 241 58.65 32.44 1.69
N GLY A 242 57.73 32.68 0.75
CA GLY A 242 57.97 32.95 -0.66
C GLY A 242 56.63 33.01 -1.35
#